data_AF-A0A1F0GKT1-F1
#
_entry.id   AF-A0A1F0GKT1-F1
#
_cell.length_a   1.000
_cell.length_b   1.000
_cell.length_c   1.000
_cell.angle_alpha   90.00
_cell.angle_beta   90.00
_cell.angle_gamma   90.00
#
_symmetry.space_group_name_H-M   'P 1'
#
loop_
_entity.id
_entity.type
_entity.pdbx_description
1 polymer ?
#
loop_
_entity_poly.entity_id
_entity_poly.type
_entity_poly.pdbx_seq_one_letter_code
_entity_poly.pdbx_strand_id
1 'polypeptide(L)'
;MAYKYMKTQEDLNELIGSSAITMLGLYEGENGDLAFQDYLKDYLEDDTIYITMGKTINEFYETNLPEDLRIVSLKYNKLGRLPMIRLEIGAKWFDDFIDNL
;
A
#
# COMPACT_ATOMS: atom_id res chain seq x y z
N MET A 1 15.99 -0.14 -3.13
CA MET A 1 14.64 0.34 -3.49
C MET A 1 14.17 -0.32 -4.78
N ALA A 2 13.03 -0.99 -4.74
CA ALA A 2 12.44 -1.64 -5.89
C ALA A 2 10.93 -1.39 -5.91
N TYR A 3 10.37 -1.16 -7.09
CA TYR A 3 8.92 -1.15 -7.28
C TYR A 3 8.45 -2.54 -7.65
N LYS A 4 7.42 -3.04 -6.96
CA LYS A 4 6.69 -4.24 -7.38
C LYS A 4 5.26 -3.86 -7.74
N TYR A 5 4.89 -4.11 -8.99
CA TYR A 5 3.53 -3.88 -9.48
C TYR A 5 2.69 -5.14 -9.26
N MET A 6 1.64 -5.00 -8.46
CA MET A 6 0.74 -6.08 -8.10
C MET A 6 -0.33 -6.19 -9.19
N LYS A 7 -0.30 -7.28 -9.96
CA LYS A 7 -1.17 -7.46 -11.14
C LYS A 7 -2.00 -8.73 -11.09
N THR A 8 -1.65 -9.64 -10.19
CA THR A 8 -2.31 -10.94 -10.05
C THR A 8 -2.94 -11.07 -8.66
N GLN A 9 -3.89 -11.99 -8.51
CA GLN A 9 -4.44 -12.32 -7.19
C GLN A 9 -3.35 -12.81 -6.24
N GLU A 10 -2.36 -13.57 -6.74
CA GLU A 10 -1.23 -14.04 -5.93
C GLU A 10 -0.41 -12.87 -5.38
N ASP A 11 -0.15 -11.84 -6.20
CA ASP A 11 0.51 -10.62 -5.74
C ASP A 11 -0.30 -9.98 -4.60
N LEU A 12 -1.61 -9.77 -4.80
CA LEU A 12 -2.46 -9.14 -3.80
C LEU A 12 -2.49 -9.94 -2.49
N ASN A 13 -2.49 -11.27 -2.59
CA ASN A 13 -2.41 -12.16 -1.43
C ASN A 13 -1.08 -12.01 -0.66
N GLU A 14 -0.01 -11.50 -1.27
CA GLU A 14 1.22 -11.16 -0.53
C GLU A 14 1.05 -9.95 0.39
N LEU A 15 0.10 -9.06 0.07
CA LEU A 15 -0.24 -7.92 0.91
C LEU A 15 -1.33 -8.30 1.92
N ILE A 16 -2.24 -9.19 1.55
CA ILE A 16 -3.33 -9.64 2.42
C ILE A 16 -2.79 -10.48 3.59
N GLY A 17 -3.19 -10.15 4.80
CA GLY A 17 -2.67 -10.76 6.02
C GLY A 17 -1.20 -10.43 6.30
N SER A 18 -0.59 -9.60 5.44
CA SER A 18 0.66 -8.95 5.75
C SER A 18 0.38 -7.68 6.53
N SER A 19 1.34 -7.32 7.36
CA SER A 19 1.45 -5.99 7.93
C SER A 19 1.79 -4.99 6.82
N ALA A 20 0.83 -4.66 5.96
CA ALA A 20 0.98 -3.71 4.85
C ALA A 20 0.23 -2.40 5.14
N ILE A 21 0.97 -1.29 5.21
CA ILE A 21 0.40 0.06 5.31
C ILE A 21 0.20 0.64 3.92
N THR A 22 -0.99 1.16 3.66
CA THR A 22 -1.44 1.53 2.32
C THR A 22 -1.95 2.96 2.27
N MET A 23 -1.50 3.70 1.26
CA MET A 23 -2.00 5.02 0.90
C MET A 23 -2.58 5.01 -0.52
N LEU A 24 -3.61 5.81 -0.72
CA LEU A 24 -4.31 5.94 -2.00
C LEU A 24 -3.96 7.27 -2.66
N GLY A 25 -3.75 7.25 -3.98
CA GLY A 25 -3.58 8.47 -4.78
C GLY A 25 -2.24 9.17 -4.63
N LEU A 26 -1.20 8.48 -4.14
CA LEU A 26 0.15 9.06 -4.10
C LEU A 26 0.71 9.26 -5.51
N TYR A 27 1.35 10.42 -5.71
CA TYR A 27 2.17 10.68 -6.89
C TYR A 27 3.40 9.78 -6.94
N GLU A 28 3.93 9.54 -8.14
CA GLU A 28 5.17 8.77 -8.31
C GLU A 28 6.39 9.64 -8.05
N GLY A 29 7.37 9.10 -7.32
CA GLY A 29 8.67 9.72 -7.12
C GLY A 29 8.83 10.44 -5.78
N GLU A 30 9.81 11.36 -5.75
CA GLU A 30 10.37 11.92 -4.51
C GLU A 30 9.33 12.54 -3.56
N ASN A 31 8.31 13.19 -4.10
CA ASN A 31 7.30 13.88 -3.32
C ASN A 31 6.05 13.02 -3.00
N GLY A 32 6.04 11.75 -3.41
CA GLY A 32 4.90 10.86 -3.24
C GLY A 32 5.27 9.56 -2.55
N ASP A 33 5.33 8.46 -3.30
CA ASP A 33 5.66 7.13 -2.77
C ASP A 33 7.04 7.06 -2.10
N LEU A 34 8.03 7.81 -2.58
CA LEU A 34 9.36 7.85 -1.95
C LEU A 34 9.37 8.63 -0.63
N ALA A 35 8.68 9.77 -0.56
CA ALA A 35 8.51 10.51 0.68
C ALA A 35 7.76 9.65 1.72
N PHE A 36 6.73 8.92 1.27
CA PHE A 36 6.00 7.99 2.11
C PHE A 36 6.90 6.86 2.64
N GLN A 37 7.75 6.29 1.80
CA GLN A 37 8.72 5.28 2.22
C GLN A 37 9.76 5.83 3.20
N ASP A 38 10.39 6.96 2.90
CA ASP A 38 11.42 7.55 3.78
C ASP A 38 10.87 7.90 5.16
N TYR A 39 9.62 8.37 5.22
CA TYR A 39 8.93 8.65 6.48
C TYR A 39 8.76 7.40 7.36
N LEU A 40 8.63 6.22 6.75
CA LEU A 40 8.38 4.95 7.45
C LEU A 40 9.59 4.01 7.52
N LYS A 41 10.75 4.38 6.97
CA LYS A 41 11.91 3.50 6.77
C LYS A 41 12.33 2.68 7.99
N ASP A 42 12.23 3.25 9.19
CA ASP A 42 12.66 2.58 10.44
C ASP A 42 11.73 1.43 10.86
N TYR A 43 10.55 1.35 10.26
CA TYR A 43 9.52 0.36 10.54
C TYR A 43 9.39 -0.70 9.43
N LEU A 44 9.97 -0.45 8.26
CA LEU A 44 9.79 -1.31 7.09
C LEU A 44 10.42 -2.69 7.27
N GLU A 45 9.77 -3.68 6.66
CA GLU A 45 10.32 -5.03 6.52
C GLU A 45 11.42 -5.04 5.46
N ASP A 46 11.19 -4.33 4.35
CA ASP A 46 12.09 -4.19 3.22
C ASP A 46 11.86 -2.85 2.47
N ASP A 47 12.74 -2.54 1.51
CA ASP A 47 12.71 -1.30 0.72
C ASP A 47 11.83 -1.39 -0.55
N THR A 48 10.88 -2.33 -0.61
CA THR A 48 9.98 -2.53 -1.75
C THR A 48 8.74 -1.66 -1.60
N ILE A 49 8.43 -0.95 -2.68
CA ILE A 49 7.18 -0.20 -2.82
C ILE A 49 6.23 -1.04 -3.67
N TYR A 50 5.15 -1.49 -3.06
CA TYR A 50 4.14 -2.30 -3.74
C TYR A 50 3.06 -1.40 -4.32
N ILE A 51 2.89 -1.43 -5.65
CA ILE A 51 1.95 -0.58 -6.38
C ILE A 51 0.83 -1.46 -6.93
N THR A 52 -0.39 -1.21 -6.47
CA THR A 52 -1.61 -1.77 -7.08
C THR A 52 -2.35 -0.64 -7.79
N MET A 53 -2.91 -0.91 -8.98
CA MET A 53 -3.73 0.08 -9.69
C MET A 53 -5.20 -0.18 -9.40
N GLY A 54 -6.03 0.88 -9.40
CA GLY A 54 -7.47 0.77 -9.21
C GLY A 54 -8.12 -0.21 -10.18
N LYS A 55 -7.68 -0.22 -11.45
CA LYS A 55 -8.14 -1.23 -12.43
C LYS A 55 -7.94 -2.67 -11.97
N THR A 56 -6.82 -2.97 -11.32
CA THR A 56 -6.50 -4.33 -10.85
C THR A 56 -7.41 -4.70 -9.68
N ILE A 57 -7.71 -3.76 -8.78
CA ILE A 57 -8.68 -4.00 -7.71
C ILE A 57 -10.10 -4.19 -8.27
N ASN A 58 -10.50 -3.38 -9.26
CA ASN A 58 -11.81 -3.54 -9.92
C ASN A 58 -11.96 -4.93 -10.57
N GLU A 59 -10.90 -5.44 -11.20
CA GLU A 59 -10.88 -6.76 -11.83
C GLU A 59 -11.10 -7.91 -10.83
N PHE A 60 -10.53 -7.84 -9.63
CA PHE A 60 -10.59 -8.92 -8.65
C PHE A 60 -11.71 -8.80 -7.61
N TYR A 61 -12.17 -7.58 -7.31
CA TYR A 61 -13.13 -7.29 -6.24
C TYR A 61 -14.43 -6.65 -6.75
N GLU A 62 -14.66 -6.58 -8.06
CA GLU A 62 -15.88 -6.04 -8.69
C GLU A 62 -16.25 -4.62 -8.23
N THR A 63 -15.25 -3.76 -8.07
CA THR A 63 -15.39 -2.36 -7.63
C THR A 63 -15.36 -1.35 -8.77
N ASN A 64 -15.63 -0.08 -8.46
CA ASN A 64 -15.64 1.04 -9.41
C ASN A 64 -14.61 2.12 -9.08
N LEU A 65 -13.40 1.74 -8.63
CA LEU A 65 -12.33 2.69 -8.38
C LEU A 65 -11.85 3.33 -9.69
N PRO A 66 -11.30 4.57 -9.67
CA PRO A 66 -10.62 5.13 -10.84
C PRO A 66 -9.52 4.20 -11.32
N GLU A 67 -9.47 3.90 -12.62
CA GLU A 67 -8.55 2.89 -13.17
C GLU A 67 -7.07 3.22 -12.93
N ASP A 68 -6.75 4.52 -12.91
CA ASP A 68 -5.43 5.10 -12.70
C ASP A 68 -5.12 5.39 -11.23
N LEU A 69 -6.04 5.07 -10.30
CA LEU A 69 -5.79 5.23 -8.87
C LEU A 69 -4.59 4.38 -8.45
N ARG A 70 -3.53 5.03 -7.96
CA ARG A 70 -2.35 4.36 -7.40
C ARG A 70 -2.60 4.00 -5.94
N ILE A 71 -2.46 2.73 -5.61
CA ILE A 71 -2.60 2.17 -4.27
C ILE A 71 -1.21 1.71 -3.86
N VAL A 72 -0.56 2.48 -3.01
CA VAL A 72 0.84 2.31 -2.63
C VAL A 72 0.90 1.65 -1.27
N SER A 73 1.51 0.47 -1.19
CA SER A 73 1.63 -0.31 0.03
C SER A 73 3.08 -0.57 0.40
N LEU A 74 3.37 -0.55 1.69
CA LEU A 74 4.68 -0.86 2.27
C LEU A 74 4.53 -1.93 3.35
N LYS A 75 5.39 -2.94 3.35
CA LYS A 75 5.39 -3.98 4.38
C LYS A 75 6.23 -3.57 5.58
N TYR A 76 5.79 -3.93 6.77
CA TYR A 76 6.49 -3.61 8.02
C TYR A 76 6.61 -4.83 8.94
N ASN A 77 7.69 -4.88 9.71
CA ASN A 77 7.99 -5.98 10.64
C ASN A 77 7.89 -5.57 12.12
N LYS A 78 7.65 -4.28 12.42
CA LYS A 78 7.57 -3.74 13.78
C LYS A 78 6.28 -2.95 13.97
N LEU A 79 5.45 -3.41 14.91
CA LEU A 79 4.17 -2.77 15.23
C LEU A 79 4.30 -1.48 16.07
N GLY A 80 5.44 -1.21 16.71
CA GLY A 80 5.68 -0.12 17.67
C GLY A 80 4.72 1.09 17.66
N ARG A 81 5.14 2.24 17.10
CA ARG A 81 4.29 3.43 16.98
C ARG A 81 3.44 3.44 15.69
N LEU A 82 3.57 2.41 14.87
CA LEU A 82 3.04 2.40 13.52
C LEU A 82 1.50 2.55 13.46
N PRO A 83 0.68 1.94 14.35
CA PRO A 83 -0.76 2.18 14.37
C PRO A 83 -1.14 3.65 14.56
N MET A 84 -0.38 4.41 15.35
CA MET A 84 -0.61 5.85 15.53
C MET A 84 -0.19 6.62 14.27
N ILE A 85 1.01 6.35 13.76
CA ILE A 85 1.56 6.98 12.56
C ILE A 85 0.62 6.78 11.36
N ARG A 86 0.10 5.55 11.19
CA ARG A 86 -0.88 5.21 10.16
C ARG A 86 -2.09 6.15 10.18
N LEU A 87 -2.64 6.41 11.36
CA LEU A 87 -3.78 7.31 11.53
C LEU A 87 -3.39 8.77 11.26
N GLU A 88 -2.21 9.21 11.71
CA GLU A 88 -1.70 10.57 11.51
C GLU A 88 -1.56 10.93 10.02
N ILE A 89 -1.09 10.00 9.20
CA ILE A 89 -0.87 10.20 7.76
C ILE A 89 -2.08 9.81 6.91
N GLY A 90 -3.19 9.38 7.52
CA GLY A 90 -4.40 8.95 6.80
C GLY A 90 -4.24 7.65 6.01
N ALA A 91 -3.22 6.85 6.31
CA ALA A 91 -3.03 5.53 5.74
C ALA A 91 -3.98 4.50 6.36
N LYS A 92 -4.12 3.34 5.72
CA LYS A 92 -4.91 2.21 6.20
C LYS A 92 -4.08 0.93 6.15
N TRP A 93 -4.53 -0.13 6.83
CA TRP A 93 -3.99 -1.45 6.49
C TRP A 93 -4.53 -1.88 5.14
N PHE A 94 -3.76 -2.65 4.38
CA PHE A 94 -4.22 -3.18 3.10
C PHE A 94 -5.47 -4.04 3.28
N ASP A 95 -5.48 -4.89 4.31
CA ASP A 95 -6.65 -5.71 4.69
C ASP A 95 -7.88 -4.83 4.95
N ASP A 96 -7.73 -3.81 5.81
CA ASP A 96 -8.82 -2.85 6.09
C ASP A 96 -9.30 -2.14 4.82
N PHE A 97 -8.42 -1.88 3.86
CA PHE A 97 -8.80 -1.27 2.59
C PHE A 97 -9.66 -2.21 1.76
N ILE A 98 -9.23 -3.48 1.59
CA ILE A 98 -9.96 -4.49 0.82
C ILE A 98 -11.30 -4.85 1.47
N ASP A 99 -11.35 -5.01 2.80
CA ASP A 99 -12.57 -5.38 3.53
C ASP A 99 -13.66 -4.30 3.49
N ASN A 100 -13.30 -3.05 3.15
CA ASN A 100 -14.22 -1.91 3.07
C ASN A 100 -14.53 -1.49 1.61
N LEU A 101 -14.22 -2.33 0.63
CA LEU A 101 -14.52 -2.10 -0.79
C LEU A 101 -16.00 -2.32 -1.15
#